data_AF-X1TMX8-F1
#
_entry.id   AF-X1TMX8-F1
#
_cell.length_a   1.000
_cell.length_b   1.000
_cell.length_c   1.000
_cell.angle_alpha   90.00
_cell.angle_beta   90.00
_cell.angle_gamma   90.00
#
_symmetry.space_group_name_H-M   'P 1'
#
loop_
_entity.id
_entity.type
_entity.pdbx_description
1 polymer ?
#
loop_
_entity_poly.entity_id
_entity_poly.type
_entity_poly.pdbx_seq_one_letter_code
_entity_poly.pdbx_strand_id
1 'polypeptide(L)'
;MSNLSRILVVLLLVGVVAAGLGVASNAIWTDSQAVDANVFSAGTVDISTSPATALVTYSGMAPGDEVTNPITVTNDGSLELRYAVTNTTTEDTLAAQLDLTIKTGVTTCTNAGFDTDGSVIYG
;
A
#
# COMPACT_ATOMS: atom_id res chain seq x y z
N MET A 1 -22.47 43.70 66.27
CA MET A 1 -21.49 43.24 65.25
C MET A 1 -20.55 44.40 64.97
N SER A 2 -19.25 44.25 65.19
CA SER A 2 -18.28 45.32 64.92
C SER A 2 -18.13 45.55 63.41
N ASN A 3 -17.71 46.75 63.00
CA ASN A 3 -17.53 47.10 61.59
C ASN A 3 -16.55 46.14 60.87
N LEU A 4 -15.59 45.58 61.59
CA LEU A 4 -14.64 44.58 61.09
C LEU A 4 -15.32 43.26 60.71
N SER A 5 -16.28 42.80 61.51
CA SER A 5 -17.04 41.57 61.23
C SER A 5 -17.90 41.71 59.96
N ARG A 6 -18.42 42.91 59.68
CA ARG A 6 -19.18 43.18 58.44
C ARG A 6 -18.28 43.18 57.21
N ILE A 7 -17.08 43.77 57.30
CA ILE A 7 -16.11 43.81 56.19
C ILE A 7 -15.62 42.39 55.83
N LEU A 8 -15.33 41.57 56.84
CA LEU A 8 -14.89 40.18 56.62
C LEU A 8 -15.95 39.32 55.93
N VAL A 9 -17.23 39.49 56.29
CA VAL A 9 -18.34 38.77 55.64
C VAL A 9 -18.51 39.20 54.18
N VAL A 10 -18.36 40.49 53.88
CA VAL A 10 -18.42 40.98 52.49
C VAL A 10 -17.26 40.44 51.67
N LEU A 11 -16.03 40.45 52.20
CA LEU A 11 -14.87 39.88 51.51
C LEU A 11 -15.01 38.38 51.26
N LEU A 12 -15.56 37.63 52.22
CA LEU A 12 -15.84 36.21 52.05
C LEU A 12 -16.87 35.98 50.94
N LEU A 13 -17.96 36.75 50.90
CA LEU A 13 -18.99 36.64 49.87
C LEU A 13 -18.42 36.97 48.48
N VAL A 14 -17.60 38.02 48.37
CA VAL A 14 -16.92 38.37 47.11
C VAL A 14 -15.96 37.27 46.67
N GLY A 15 -15.19 36.69 47.61
CA GLY A 15 -14.29 35.58 47.32
C GLY A 15 -15.02 34.32 46.82
N VAL A 16 -16.16 33.97 47.43
CA VAL A 16 -16.99 32.83 47.02
C VAL A 16 -17.58 33.06 45.62
N VAL A 17 -18.08 34.26 45.33
CA VAL A 17 -18.60 34.60 44.00
C VAL A 17 -17.48 34.56 42.94
N ALA A 18 -16.32 35.14 43.22
CA ALA A 18 -15.18 35.12 42.30
C ALA A 18 -14.67 33.69 42.03
N ALA A 19 -14.62 32.84 43.05
CA ALA A 19 -14.25 31.43 42.91
C ALA A 19 -15.29 30.67 42.06
N GLY A 20 -16.59 30.90 42.26
CA GLY A 20 -17.66 30.26 41.50
C GLY A 20 -17.64 30.61 40.00
N LEU A 21 -17.30 31.85 39.65
CA LEU A 21 -17.21 32.31 38.26
C LEU A 21 -15.99 31.75 37.52
N GLY A 22 -14.90 31.43 38.24
CA GLY A 22 -13.71 30.81 37.68
C GLY A 22 -13.90 29.35 37.27
N VAL A 23 -14.77 28.59 37.96
CA VAL A 23 -15.01 27.17 37.65
C VAL A 23 -15.88 26.99 36.41
N ALA A 24 -16.78 27.93 36.12
CA ALA A 24 -17.69 27.85 34.96
C ALA A 24 -17.03 28.26 33.63
N SER A 25 -15.90 28.98 33.66
CA SER A 25 -15.23 29.52 32.47
C SER A 25 -14.05 28.68 31.97
N ASN A 26 -13.68 27.61 32.68
CA ASN A 26 -12.72 26.61 32.22
C ASN A 26 -13.40 25.53 31.36
N ALA A 27 -14.16 25.94 30.34
CA ALA A 27 -14.54 25.04 29.27
C ALA A 27 -13.25 24.70 28.51
N ILE A 28 -12.55 23.66 28.97
CA ILE A 28 -11.48 23.02 28.24
C ILE A 28 -12.15 22.40 27.00
N TRP A 29 -12.00 23.07 25.86
CA TRP A 29 -12.48 22.59 24.57
C TRP A 29 -11.58 21.44 24.12
N THR A 30 -11.79 20.25 24.68
CA THR A 30 -11.09 19.02 24.28
C THR A 30 -12.04 18.02 23.63
N ASP A 31 -13.13 18.50 23.03
CA ASP A 31 -13.91 17.63 22.15
C ASP A 31 -13.10 17.39 20.88
N SER A 32 -12.80 16.13 20.62
CA SER A 32 -12.10 15.67 19.42
C SER A 32 -12.99 14.65 18.75
N GLN A 33 -13.43 14.95 17.55
CA GLN A 33 -14.19 14.05 16.72
C GLN A 33 -13.39 13.75 15.46
N ALA A 34 -13.21 12.46 15.17
CA ALA A 34 -12.74 12.04 13.87
C ALA A 34 -13.83 12.37 12.84
N VAL A 35 -13.51 13.25 11.90
CA VAL A 35 -14.34 13.50 10.72
C VAL A 35 -13.78 12.62 9.62
N ASP A 36 -14.47 11.53 9.29
CA ASP A 36 -13.98 10.56 8.28
C ASP A 36 -13.66 11.23 6.93
N ALA A 37 -14.37 12.31 6.59
CA ALA A 37 -14.11 13.11 5.39
C ALA A 37 -12.76 13.88 5.42
N ASN A 38 -12.12 14.00 6.58
CA ASN A 38 -10.80 14.62 6.77
C ASN A 38 -9.69 13.57 6.98
N VAL A 39 -10.01 12.28 6.81
CA VAL A 39 -9.01 11.21 6.86
C VAL A 39 -8.32 11.10 5.50
N PHE A 40 -7.06 11.50 5.45
CA PHE A 40 -6.20 11.22 4.31
C PHE A 40 -5.68 9.79 4.43
N SER A 41 -6.24 8.87 3.64
CA SER A 41 -5.73 7.50 3.54
C SER A 41 -4.76 7.40 2.37
N ALA A 42 -3.60 6.78 2.59
CA ALA A 42 -2.66 6.48 1.52
C ALA A 42 -3.14 5.25 0.73
N GLY A 43 -3.09 5.34 -0.60
CA GLY A 43 -3.28 4.16 -1.44
C GLY A 43 -2.08 3.23 -1.38
N THR A 44 -2.29 1.94 -1.64
CA THR A 44 -1.25 0.91 -1.63
C THR A 44 -1.10 0.28 -3.02
N VAL A 45 0.12 -0.14 -3.34
CA VAL A 45 0.40 -1.12 -4.40
C VAL A 45 0.94 -2.34 -3.69
N ASP A 46 0.29 -3.49 -3.88
CA ASP A 46 0.67 -4.76 -3.25
C ASP A 46 0.84 -5.81 -4.34
N ILE A 47 2.06 -5.88 -4.89
CA ILE A 47 2.38 -6.73 -6.03
C ILE A 47 2.80 -8.14 -5.58
N SER A 48 2.20 -9.15 -6.19
CA SER A 48 2.57 -10.55 -6.00
C SER A 48 2.60 -11.30 -7.34
N THR A 49 3.29 -12.44 -7.39
CA THR A 49 3.37 -13.29 -8.59
C THR A 49 3.09 -14.75 -8.29
N SER A 50 2.51 -15.45 -9.27
CA SER A 50 2.35 -16.90 -9.24
C SER A 50 2.81 -17.50 -10.59
N PRO A 51 3.82 -18.38 -10.61
CA PRO A 51 4.61 -18.83 -9.46
C PRO A 51 5.50 -17.73 -8.86
N ALA A 52 5.87 -17.88 -7.58
CA ALA A 52 6.81 -16.99 -6.87
C ALA A 52 8.27 -17.49 -6.95
N THR A 53 8.51 -18.56 -7.70
CA THR A 53 9.82 -19.22 -7.89
C THR A 53 10.26 -19.12 -9.35
N ALA A 54 11.42 -19.71 -9.67
CA ALA A 54 11.94 -19.79 -11.03
C ALA A 54 10.83 -20.24 -12.01
N LEU A 55 10.60 -19.41 -13.03
CA LEU A 55 9.49 -19.59 -13.96
C LEU A 55 9.77 -20.69 -14.99
N VAL A 56 11.02 -20.81 -15.44
CA VAL A 56 11.44 -21.77 -16.46
C VAL A 56 12.74 -22.43 -16.04
N THR A 57 12.91 -23.69 -16.43
CA THR A 57 14.13 -24.48 -16.20
C THR A 57 14.59 -25.08 -17.51
N TYR A 58 15.87 -24.91 -17.82
CA TYR A 58 16.48 -25.41 -19.05
C TYR A 58 17.38 -26.61 -18.74
N SER A 59 17.20 -27.71 -19.46
CA SER A 59 18.05 -28.90 -19.32
C SER A 59 18.09 -29.69 -20.62
N GLY A 60 19.29 -30.03 -21.09
CA GLY A 60 19.46 -30.84 -22.30
C GLY A 60 18.93 -30.20 -23.59
N MET A 61 18.86 -28.86 -23.65
CA MET A 61 18.31 -28.12 -24.78
C MET A 61 19.17 -28.29 -26.04
N ALA A 62 18.50 -28.44 -27.18
CA ALA A 62 19.07 -28.32 -28.52
C ALA A 62 18.57 -27.05 -29.22
N PRO A 63 19.24 -26.59 -30.30
CA PRO A 63 18.76 -25.46 -31.09
C PRO A 63 17.34 -25.71 -31.62
N GLY A 64 16.45 -24.74 -31.41
CA GLY A 64 15.03 -24.82 -31.79
C GLY A 64 14.10 -25.33 -30.68
N ASP A 65 14.65 -25.78 -29.55
CA ASP A 65 13.83 -26.12 -28.38
C ASP A 65 13.30 -24.85 -27.71
N GLU A 66 12.07 -24.94 -27.20
CA GLU A 66 11.37 -23.84 -26.55
C GLU A 66 10.81 -24.29 -25.19
N VAL A 67 10.86 -23.39 -24.21
CA VAL A 67 10.25 -23.58 -22.89
C VAL A 67 9.36 -22.40 -22.58
N THR A 68 8.06 -22.66 -22.42
CA THR A 68 7.07 -21.65 -22.07
C THR A 68 6.43 -21.97 -20.72
N ASN A 69 6.22 -20.96 -19.88
CA ASN A 69 5.45 -21.11 -18.64
C ASN A 69 4.70 -19.80 -18.30
N PRO A 70 3.46 -19.86 -17.78
CA PRO A 70 2.71 -18.65 -17.47
C PRO A 70 3.14 -18.09 -16.11
N ILE A 71 3.16 -16.76 -16.02
CA ILE A 71 3.26 -16.02 -14.77
C ILE A 71 2.04 -15.11 -14.61
N THR A 72 1.39 -15.20 -13.46
CA THR A 72 0.30 -14.30 -13.08
C THR A 72 0.89 -13.21 -12.19
N VAL A 73 0.62 -11.94 -12.52
CA VAL A 73 0.97 -10.78 -11.70
C VAL A 73 -0.31 -10.21 -11.10
N THR A 74 -0.36 -10.10 -9.79
CA THR A 74 -1.53 -9.64 -9.02
C THR A 74 -1.20 -8.36 -8.26
N ASN A 75 -2.21 -7.50 -8.08
CA ASN A 75 -2.14 -6.32 -7.24
C ASN A 75 -3.33 -6.30 -6.28
N ASP A 76 -3.09 -6.60 -5.01
CA ASP A 76 -4.12 -6.58 -3.95
C ASP A 76 -4.24 -5.20 -3.28
N GLY A 77 -3.50 -4.21 -3.78
CA GLY A 77 -3.55 -2.83 -3.34
C GLY A 77 -4.73 -2.03 -3.91
N SER A 78 -4.83 -0.77 -3.49
CA SER A 78 -5.91 0.15 -3.90
C SER A 78 -5.56 1.07 -5.06
N LEU A 79 -4.29 1.15 -5.46
CA LEU A 79 -3.83 1.96 -6.59
C LEU A 79 -3.69 1.12 -7.87
N GLU A 80 -3.66 1.79 -9.02
CA GLU A 80 -3.39 1.15 -10.32
C GLU A 80 -1.99 0.51 -10.34
N LEU A 81 -1.89 -0.72 -10.85
CA LEU A 81 -0.62 -1.43 -10.96
C LEU A 81 0.16 -0.95 -12.18
N ARG A 82 1.39 -0.48 -11.96
CA ARG A 82 2.41 -0.28 -13.00
C ARG A 82 3.68 -1.00 -12.61
N TYR A 83 4.17 -1.89 -13.47
CA TYR A 83 5.35 -2.70 -13.21
C TYR A 83 6.23 -2.81 -14.45
N ALA A 84 7.48 -3.21 -14.21
CA ALA A 84 8.45 -3.56 -15.25
C ALA A 84 9.02 -4.94 -14.94
N VAL A 85 9.46 -5.65 -15.98
CA VAL A 85 10.10 -6.96 -15.86
C VAL A 85 11.59 -6.80 -16.11
N THR A 86 12.41 -7.48 -15.31
CA THR A 86 13.86 -7.56 -15.51
C THR A 86 14.26 -9.03 -15.49
N ASN A 87 15.13 -9.42 -16.43
CA ASN A 87 15.71 -10.75 -16.47
C ASN A 87 17.17 -10.66 -16.03
N THR A 88 17.62 -11.64 -15.25
CA THR A 88 19.01 -11.80 -14.83
C THR A 88 19.40 -13.26 -14.95
N THR A 89 20.59 -13.54 -15.45
CA THR A 89 21.15 -14.90 -15.53
C THR A 89 22.48 -14.94 -14.79
N THR A 90 22.86 -16.13 -14.32
CA THR A 90 24.22 -16.44 -13.87
C THR A 90 25.01 -17.23 -14.91
N GLU A 91 24.34 -17.67 -15.98
CA GLU A 91 24.89 -18.48 -17.08
C GLU A 91 24.80 -17.71 -18.40
N ASP A 92 25.77 -16.86 -18.66
CA ASP A 92 25.76 -15.93 -19.80
C ASP A 92 25.90 -16.65 -21.15
N THR A 93 26.59 -17.79 -21.20
CA THR A 93 26.87 -18.50 -22.45
C THR A 93 25.61 -19.12 -23.07
N LEU A 94 24.81 -19.81 -22.26
CA LEU A 94 23.52 -20.34 -22.70
C LEU A 94 22.52 -19.21 -22.93
N ALA A 95 22.47 -18.21 -22.04
CA ALA A 95 21.56 -17.09 -22.19
C ALA A 95 21.78 -16.31 -23.50
N ALA A 96 23.03 -16.19 -23.97
CA ALA A 96 23.34 -15.56 -25.26
C ALA A 96 22.83 -16.33 -26.48
N GLN A 97 22.37 -17.57 -26.31
CA GLN A 97 21.77 -18.41 -27.36
C GLN A 97 20.24 -18.53 -27.23
N LEU A 98 19.64 -17.89 -26.22
CA LEU A 98 18.21 -17.94 -25.96
C LEU A 98 17.56 -16.62 -26.36
N ASP A 99 16.47 -16.71 -27.11
CA ASP A 99 15.58 -15.59 -27.36
C ASP A 99 14.47 -15.58 -26.29
N LEU A 100 14.26 -14.42 -25.65
CA LEU A 100 13.21 -14.24 -24.65
C LEU A 100 12.07 -13.41 -25.26
N THR A 101 10.92 -14.05 -25.43
CA THR A 101 9.67 -13.36 -25.76
C THR A 101 8.74 -13.38 -24.55
N ILE A 102 8.11 -12.25 -24.24
CA ILE A 102 7.07 -12.13 -23.22
C ILE A 102 5.78 -11.71 -23.91
N LYS A 103 4.71 -12.47 -23.67
CA LYS A 103 3.37 -12.20 -24.19
C LYS A 103 2.37 -12.02 -23.06
N THR A 104 1.33 -11.23 -23.31
CA THR A 104 0.13 -11.13 -22.47
C THR A 104 -1.08 -11.68 -23.20
N GLY A 105 -2.08 -12.16 -22.46
CA GLY A 105 -3.34 -12.63 -23.04
C GLY A 105 -3.27 -13.98 -23.75
N VAL A 106 -2.21 -14.77 -23.54
CA VAL A 106 -2.13 -16.15 -24.04
C VAL A 106 -3.14 -17.02 -23.28
N THR A 107 -4.14 -17.55 -23.97
CA THR A 107 -5.26 -18.30 -23.36
C THR A 107 -4.82 -19.66 -22.83
N THR A 108 -3.94 -20.36 -23.57
CA THR A 108 -3.39 -21.67 -23.16
C THR A 108 -1.88 -21.63 -23.27
N CYS A 109 -1.19 -21.64 -22.12
CA CYS A 109 0.25 -21.51 -22.05
C CYS A 109 0.96 -22.85 -22.30
N THR A 110 1.07 -23.21 -23.57
CA THR A 110 1.91 -24.27 -24.14
C THR A 110 2.73 -23.65 -25.27
N ASN A 111 3.81 -24.26 -25.76
CA ASN A 111 4.58 -23.68 -26.88
C ASN A 111 3.68 -23.37 -28.09
N ALA A 112 2.87 -24.34 -28.54
CA ALA A 112 1.93 -24.13 -29.66
C ALA A 112 0.88 -23.01 -29.39
N GLY A 113 0.39 -22.90 -28.16
CA GLY A 113 -0.54 -21.83 -27.78
C GLY A 113 0.15 -20.48 -27.71
N PHE A 114 1.39 -20.45 -27.23
CA PHE A 114 2.22 -19.26 -27.15
C PHE A 114 2.58 -18.74 -28.54
N ASP A 115 2.80 -19.60 -29.53
CA ASP A 115 3.09 -19.19 -30.91
C ASP A 115 1.93 -18.48 -31.59
N THR A 116 0.70 -18.92 -31.30
CA THR A 116 -0.50 -18.54 -32.05
C THR A 116 -1.37 -17.49 -31.37
N ASP A 117 -1.21 -17.27 -30.07
CA ASP A 117 -2.05 -16.38 -29.27
C ASP A 117 -1.23 -15.31 -28.52
N GLY A 118 -1.94 -14.34 -27.94
CA GLY A 118 -1.41 -13.27 -27.10
C GLY A 118 -0.75 -12.13 -27.88
N SER A 119 -0.44 -11.07 -27.15
CA SER A 119 0.26 -9.89 -27.65
C SER A 119 1.69 -9.88 -27.15
N VAL A 120 2.66 -9.73 -28.05
CA VAL A 120 4.07 -9.51 -27.68
C VAL A 120 4.19 -8.17 -26.97
N ILE A 121 4.78 -8.20 -25.78
CA ILE A 121 5.13 -7.00 -25.00
C ILE A 121 6.64 -6.81 -24.87
N TYR A 122 7.42 -7.87 -25.15
CA TYR A 122 8.87 -7.88 -25.23
C TYR A 122 9.31 -9.06 -26.11
N GLY A 123 10.29 -8.88 -26.97
CA GLY A 123 10.79 -9.89 -27.91
C GLY A 123 11.36 -9.24 -29.16
#